data_AF-A0A0E2DCB8-F1
#
_entry.id   AF-A0A0E2DCB8-F1
#
_cell.length_a   1.000
_cell.length_b   1.000
_cell.length_c   1.000
_cell.angle_alpha   90.00
_cell.angle_beta   90.00
_cell.angle_gamma   90.00
#
_symmetry.space_group_name_H-M   'P 1'
#
loop_
_entity.id
_entity.type
_entity.pdbx_description
1 polymer ?
#
loop_
_entity_poly.entity_id
_entity_poly.type
_entity_poly.pdbx_seq_one_letter_code
_entity_poly.pdbx_strand_id
1 'polypeptide(L)'
;MIGFGLEYGINPTPVDASSKIEYSVIQKPTDPPKDKPIKVIVSGEGKFCYGPDFSGGESYIIIEQCWQMHVMNARYDVFQRISYNINNTWLCITAPEKVIKAEKNRDYVHLRPCTINDPLQRWTIKDNSFGLRIGFID
;
A
#
# COMPACT_ATOMS: atom_id res chain seq x y z
N MET A 1 -8.62 35.94 36.82
CA MET A 1 -8.73 34.56 36.32
C MET A 1 -7.41 33.87 36.60
N ILE A 2 -7.48 32.73 37.28
CA ILE A 2 -6.36 32.04 37.92
C ILE A 2 -5.59 31.26 36.86
N GLY A 3 -4.28 31.49 36.77
CA GLY A 3 -3.37 30.68 35.97
C GLY A 3 -3.01 29.41 36.75
N PHE A 4 -3.21 28.25 36.13
CA PHE A 4 -2.79 26.97 36.67
C PHE A 4 -1.50 26.55 35.95
N GLY A 5 -0.37 26.70 36.64
CA GLY A 5 0.88 26.01 36.29
C GLY A 5 0.87 24.65 36.98
N LEU A 6 1.08 23.57 36.23
CA LEU A 6 1.35 22.25 36.80
C LEU A 6 2.87 22.08 36.88
N GLU A 7 3.42 22.30 38.07
CA GLU A 7 4.77 21.86 38.41
C GLU A 7 4.78 20.33 38.49
N TYR A 8 5.55 19.67 37.62
CA TYR A 8 5.93 18.28 37.83
C TYR A 8 7.25 18.26 38.60
N GLY A 9 7.21 17.82 39.85
CA GLY A 9 8.38 17.62 40.69
C GLY A 9 9.30 16.53 40.11
N ILE A 10 10.51 16.92 39.72
CA ILE A 10 11.56 15.99 39.34
C ILE A 10 12.20 15.48 40.64
N ASN A 11 11.94 14.24 41.01
CA ASN A 11 12.65 13.55 42.09
C ASN A 11 14.03 13.11 41.55
N PRO A 12 15.16 13.65 42.02
CA PRO A 12 16.46 13.34 41.46
C PRO A 12 17.00 12.08 42.12
N THR A 13 16.43 10.93 41.80
CA THR A 13 17.10 9.65 42.06
C THR A 13 17.97 9.35 40.85
N PRO A 14 19.31 9.30 40.96
CA PRO A 14 20.16 8.89 39.86
C PRO A 14 19.91 7.39 39.64
N VAL A 15 19.13 7.07 38.61
CA VAL A 15 19.06 5.70 38.09
C VAL A 15 20.34 5.47 37.32
N ASP A 16 21.22 4.64 37.85
CA ASP A 16 22.38 4.11 37.14
C ASP A 16 21.87 3.30 35.93
N ALA A 17 21.81 3.97 34.77
CA ALA A 17 21.55 3.33 33.49
C ALA A 17 22.82 2.63 33.02
N SER A 18 23.12 1.48 33.64
CA SER A 18 24.21 0.60 33.22
C SER A 18 23.67 -0.78 32.86
N SER A 19 23.33 -0.96 31.58
CA SER A 19 23.81 -2.10 30.80
C SER A 19 23.80 -1.74 29.32
N LYS A 20 25.00 -1.77 28.72
CA LYS A 20 25.20 -1.81 27.28
C LYS A 20 24.29 -2.88 26.68
N ILE A 21 23.40 -2.48 25.79
CA ILE A 21 22.90 -3.40 24.78
C ILE A 21 23.19 -2.79 23.42
N GLU A 22 24.39 -3.06 22.92
CA GLU A 22 24.68 -2.93 21.50
C GLU A 22 23.95 -4.04 20.75
N TYR A 23 22.66 -3.84 20.48
CA TYR A 23 22.09 -4.39 19.26
C TYR A 23 22.03 -3.25 18.24
N SER A 24 23.16 -2.92 17.62
CA SER A 24 23.06 -2.38 16.26
C SER A 24 22.61 -3.55 15.39
N VAL A 25 21.29 -3.81 15.34
CA VAL A 25 20.74 -4.67 14.29
C VAL A 25 21.00 -3.90 13.01
N ILE A 26 22.10 -4.25 12.34
CA ILE A 26 22.43 -3.69 11.03
C ILE A 26 21.30 -4.14 10.11
N GLN A 27 20.37 -3.24 9.83
CA GLN A 27 19.30 -3.52 8.87
C GLN A 27 19.96 -3.64 7.50
N LYS A 28 20.00 -4.87 6.99
CA LYS A 28 20.39 -5.08 5.60
C LYS A 28 19.41 -4.28 4.73
N PRO A 29 19.90 -3.40 3.84
CA PRO A 29 19.04 -2.72 2.90
C PRO A 29 18.19 -3.72 2.14
N THR A 30 16.91 -3.40 1.94
CA THR A 30 16.04 -4.20 1.08
C THR A 30 16.61 -4.23 -0.33
N ASP A 31 16.43 -5.36 -1.02
CA ASP A 31 16.80 -5.45 -2.43
C ASP A 31 16.15 -4.31 -3.23
N PRO A 32 16.84 -3.79 -4.27
CA PRO A 32 16.24 -2.82 -5.15
C PRO A 32 14.90 -3.31 -5.71
N PRO A 33 13.85 -2.48 -5.69
CA PRO A 33 12.53 -2.89 -6.15
C PRO A 33 12.56 -3.21 -7.65
N LYS A 34 11.86 -4.28 -8.03
CA LYS A 34 11.76 -4.76 -9.42
C LYS A 34 10.44 -4.30 -10.04
N ASP A 35 10.27 -2.98 -10.16
CA ASP A 35 9.04 -2.39 -10.66
C ASP A 35 8.82 -2.80 -12.13
N LYS A 36 7.63 -3.30 -12.44
CA LYS A 36 7.27 -3.81 -13.78
C LYS A 36 5.78 -3.61 -14.06
N PRO A 37 5.36 -3.55 -15.33
CA PRO A 37 3.94 -3.53 -15.65
C PRO A 37 3.29 -4.85 -15.21
N ILE A 38 2.06 -4.76 -14.69
CA ILE A 38 1.30 -5.95 -14.29
C ILE A 38 0.58 -6.47 -15.52
N LYS A 39 0.96 -7.67 -15.96
CA LYS A 39 0.35 -8.35 -17.09
C LYS A 39 -0.93 -9.06 -16.66
N VAL A 40 -1.97 -8.95 -17.46
CA VAL A 40 -3.25 -9.64 -17.26
C VAL A 40 -3.35 -10.76 -18.27
N ILE A 41 -3.58 -11.97 -17.79
CA ILE A 41 -3.85 -13.14 -18.62
C ILE A 41 -5.35 -13.19 -18.85
N VAL A 42 -5.78 -12.86 -20.07
CA VAL A 42 -7.19 -12.93 -20.49
C VAL A 42 -7.32 -14.15 -21.42
N SER A 43 -8.47 -14.85 -21.41
CA SER A 43 -8.72 -15.94 -22.34
C SER A 43 -8.66 -15.45 -23.80
N GLY A 44 -7.52 -15.68 -24.47
CA GLY A 44 -7.20 -15.21 -25.83
C GLY A 44 -5.68 -14.99 -26.03
N GLU A 45 -5.26 -14.64 -27.25
CA GLU A 45 -3.83 -14.39 -27.57
C GLU A 45 -3.34 -12.98 -27.19
N GLY A 46 -4.22 -12.11 -26.67
CA GLY A 46 -3.92 -10.72 -26.38
C GLY A 46 -3.02 -10.55 -25.15
N LYS A 47 -2.01 -9.67 -25.25
CA LYS A 47 -1.17 -9.24 -24.13
C LYS A 47 -1.72 -7.95 -23.52
N PHE A 48 -2.40 -8.09 -22.39
CA PHE A 48 -2.99 -6.97 -21.67
C PHE A 48 -2.21 -6.63 -20.41
N CYS A 49 -2.29 -5.37 -20.01
CA CYS A 49 -1.68 -4.86 -18.80
C CYS A 49 -2.68 -3.98 -18.05
N TYR A 50 -2.47 -3.85 -16.75
CA TYR A 50 -3.16 -2.83 -15.97
C TYR A 50 -2.54 -1.45 -16.21
N GLY A 51 -3.40 -0.45 -16.42
CA GLY A 51 -3.05 0.95 -16.56
C GLY A 51 -3.85 1.84 -15.60
N PRO A 52 -3.20 2.74 -14.86
CA PRO A 52 -3.86 3.83 -14.14
C PRO A 52 -4.57 4.80 -15.09
N ASP A 53 -5.87 5.00 -14.89
CA ASP A 53 -6.65 6.04 -15.57
C ASP A 53 -7.23 7.04 -14.56
N PHE A 54 -7.33 8.30 -14.95
CA PHE A 54 -7.85 9.39 -14.12
C PHE A 54 -8.95 10.12 -14.88
N SER A 55 -10.19 9.95 -14.42
CA SER A 55 -11.36 10.50 -15.09
C SER A 55 -12.46 10.83 -14.09
N GLY A 56 -13.18 11.94 -14.33
CA GLY A 56 -14.30 12.36 -13.48
C GLY A 56 -13.91 12.71 -12.03
N GLY A 57 -12.66 13.09 -11.77
CA GLY A 57 -12.15 13.35 -10.43
C GLY A 57 -11.78 12.11 -9.62
N GLU A 58 -11.89 10.93 -10.24
CA GLU A 58 -11.54 9.65 -9.64
C GLU A 58 -10.39 8.99 -10.41
N SER A 59 -9.87 7.90 -9.84
CA SER A 59 -8.82 7.09 -10.43
C SER A 59 -9.23 5.64 -10.48
N TYR A 60 -8.84 4.95 -11.56
CA TYR A 60 -9.22 3.58 -11.85
C TYR A 60 -8.01 2.79 -12.32
N ILE A 61 -8.12 1.47 -12.22
CA ILE A 61 -7.25 0.56 -12.95
C ILE A 61 -8.03 -0.02 -14.12
N ILE A 62 -7.58 0.27 -15.33
CA ILE A 62 -8.14 -0.24 -16.57
C ILE A 62 -7.28 -1.38 -17.13
N ILE A 63 -7.88 -2.20 -18.00
CA ILE A 63 -7.18 -3.23 -18.75
C ILE A 63 -7.02 -2.73 -20.18
N GLU A 64 -5.80 -2.62 -20.65
CA GLU A 64 -5.48 -2.15 -22.00
C GLU A 64 -4.31 -2.94 -22.59
N GLN A 65 -4.01 -2.72 -23.86
CA GLN A 65 -2.86 -3.37 -24.49
C GLN A 65 -1.57 -2.87 -23.83
N CYS A 66 -0.59 -3.76 -23.58
CA CYS A 66 0.62 -3.41 -22.82
C CYS A 66 1.50 -2.29 -23.41
N TRP A 67 1.26 -1.86 -24.65
CA TRP A 67 1.97 -0.76 -25.31
C TRP A 67 1.22 0.57 -25.27
N GLN A 68 0.06 0.63 -24.63
CA GLN A 68 -0.72 1.86 -24.49
C GLN A 68 -0.10 2.79 -23.44
N MET A 69 -0.41 4.08 -23.56
CA MET A 69 0.29 5.14 -22.84
C MET A 69 0.08 5.13 -21.31
N HIS A 70 -1.03 4.57 -20.81
CA HIS A 70 -1.27 4.54 -19.37
C HIS A 70 -0.55 3.38 -18.67
N VAL A 71 -0.05 2.40 -19.43
CA VAL A 71 0.68 1.27 -18.86
C VAL A 71 2.01 1.74 -18.29
N MET A 72 2.20 1.52 -16.99
CA MET A 72 3.41 1.92 -16.28
C MET A 72 3.85 0.86 -15.27
N ASN A 73 5.07 0.99 -14.78
CA ASN A 73 5.63 0.05 -13.82
C ASN A 73 4.91 0.15 -12.47
N ALA A 74 4.44 -0.99 -11.97
CA ALA A 74 3.90 -1.12 -10.63
C ALA A 74 4.95 -1.72 -9.70
N ARG A 75 4.83 -1.41 -8.41
CA ARG A 75 5.59 -2.01 -7.32
C ARG A 75 4.68 -2.85 -6.44
N TYR A 76 5.08 -4.09 -6.19
CA TYR A 76 4.59 -4.86 -5.05
C TYR A 76 5.62 -4.80 -3.93
N ASP A 77 5.27 -4.18 -2.80
CA ASP A 77 6.21 -3.87 -1.72
C ASP A 77 6.08 -4.80 -0.51
N VAL A 78 6.97 -4.64 0.47
CA VAL A 78 7.01 -5.43 1.72
C VAL A 78 5.78 -5.24 2.61
N PHE A 79 4.99 -4.18 2.37
CA PHE A 79 3.71 -3.94 3.05
C PHE A 79 2.54 -4.60 2.30
N GLN A 80 2.83 -5.39 1.27
CA GLN A 80 1.86 -6.09 0.44
C GLN A 80 0.94 -5.14 -0.33
N ARG A 81 1.46 -3.97 -0.72
CA ARG A 81 0.71 -3.00 -1.51
C ARG A 81 1.12 -3.10 -2.96
N ILE A 82 0.15 -2.94 -3.86
CA ILE A 82 0.41 -2.76 -5.30
C ILE A 82 0.28 -1.27 -5.58
N SER A 83 1.35 -0.65 -6.09
CA SER A 83 1.44 0.80 -6.19
C SER A 83 2.07 1.29 -7.49
N TYR A 84 1.70 2.50 -7.88
CA TYR A 84 2.22 3.23 -9.03
C TYR A 84 2.81 4.55 -8.56
N ASN A 85 3.98 4.93 -9.10
CA ASN A 85 4.56 6.24 -8.87
C ASN A 85 4.13 7.19 -9.98
N ILE A 86 3.26 8.14 -9.65
CA ILE A 86 2.68 9.10 -10.60
C ILE A 86 2.97 10.49 -10.06
N ASN A 87 3.68 11.31 -10.85
CA ASN A 87 4.10 12.66 -10.47
C ASN A 87 4.78 12.70 -9.09
N ASN A 88 5.73 11.78 -8.86
CA ASN A 88 6.48 11.65 -7.61
C ASN A 88 5.62 11.30 -6.38
N THR A 89 4.42 10.77 -6.60
CA THR A 89 3.50 10.33 -5.55
C THR A 89 3.19 8.85 -5.72
N TRP A 90 3.34 8.08 -4.64
CA TRP A 90 2.95 6.67 -4.61
C TRP A 90 1.44 6.55 -4.39
N LEU A 91 0.74 6.03 -5.38
CA LEU A 91 -0.66 5.71 -5.31
C LEU A 91 -0.84 4.20 -5.28
N CYS A 92 -1.64 3.71 -4.34
CA CYS A 92 -1.86 2.30 -4.07
C CYS A 92 -3.25 1.87 -4.58
N ILE A 93 -3.30 0.68 -5.19
CA ILE A 93 -4.57 0.03 -5.52
C ILE A 93 -5.32 -0.21 -4.21
N THR A 94 -6.54 0.33 -4.12
CA THR A 94 -7.36 0.34 -2.92
C THR A 94 -8.67 -0.36 -3.22
N ALA A 95 -9.02 -1.33 -2.38
CA ALA A 95 -10.27 -2.07 -2.48
C ALA A 95 -11.48 -1.14 -2.22
N PRO A 96 -12.58 -1.30 -2.97
CA PRO A 96 -13.77 -0.50 -2.78
C PRO A 96 -14.49 -0.89 -1.48
N GLU A 97 -14.57 0.04 -0.53
CA GLU A 97 -15.13 -0.17 0.81
C GLU A 97 -16.56 -0.74 0.78
N LYS A 98 -17.41 -0.27 -0.15
CA LYS A 98 -18.80 -0.75 -0.30
C LYS A 98 -18.88 -2.23 -0.68
N VAL A 99 -17.90 -2.76 -1.40
CA VAL A 99 -17.82 -4.20 -1.70
C VAL A 99 -17.41 -4.98 -0.47
N ILE A 100 -16.47 -4.44 0.32
CA ILE A 100 -16.01 -5.07 1.56
C ILE A 100 -17.11 -5.10 2.63
N LYS A 101 -17.97 -4.07 2.65
CA LYS A 101 -19.15 -4.00 3.52
C LYS A 101 -20.38 -4.75 2.98
N ALA A 102 -20.25 -5.44 1.84
CA ALA A 102 -21.35 -6.13 1.16
C ALA A 102 -22.55 -5.23 0.79
N GLU A 103 -22.35 -3.92 0.68
CA GLU A 103 -23.34 -2.96 0.19
C GLU A 103 -23.44 -2.97 -1.35
N LYS A 104 -22.39 -3.44 -2.02
CA LYS A 104 -22.33 -3.68 -3.46
C LYS A 104 -21.65 -5.02 -3.75
N ASN A 105 -22.11 -5.69 -4.80
CA ASN A 105 -21.51 -6.97 -5.21
C ASN A 105 -20.15 -6.80 -5.91
N ARG A 106 -19.98 -5.69 -6.66
CA ARG A 106 -18.78 -5.38 -7.44
C ARG A 106 -18.62 -3.87 -7.55
N ASP A 107 -17.37 -3.42 -7.60
CA ASP A 107 -17.00 -2.05 -7.92
C ASP A 107 -15.56 -2.05 -8.44
N TYR A 108 -15.12 -0.91 -8.98
CA TYR A 108 -13.75 -0.75 -9.44
C TYR A 108 -12.80 -0.57 -8.24
N VAL A 109 -11.54 -1.01 -8.43
CA VAL A 109 -10.46 -0.60 -7.52
C VAL A 109 -10.00 0.80 -7.90
N HIS A 110 -9.67 1.60 -6.90
CA HIS A 110 -9.24 2.98 -7.07
C HIS A 110 -7.78 3.15 -6.68
N LEU A 111 -7.15 4.21 -7.18
CA LEU A 111 -5.82 4.62 -6.73
C LEU A 111 -5.95 5.72 -5.67
N ARG A 112 -5.44 5.45 -4.48
CA ARG A 112 -5.40 6.41 -3.36
C ARG A 112 -3.97 6.58 -2.89
N PRO A 113 -3.62 7.70 -2.23
CA PRO A 113 -2.32 7.84 -1.59
C PRO A 113 -1.98 6.62 -0.73
N CYS A 114 -0.78 6.09 -0.91
CA CYS A 114 -0.35 4.91 -0.19
C CYS A 114 -0.26 5.21 1.31
N THR A 115 -0.87 4.37 2.14
CA THR A 115 -0.75 4.41 3.60
C THR A 115 -0.24 3.07 4.12
N ILE A 116 0.38 3.05 5.30
CA ILE A 116 1.02 1.83 5.85
C ILE A 116 0.01 0.92 6.56
N ASN A 117 -1.03 1.52 7.11
CA ASN A 117 -1.99 0.90 8.02
C ASN A 117 -3.40 0.78 7.43
N ASP A 118 -3.63 1.13 6.17
CA ASP A 118 -4.91 0.90 5.52
C ASP A 118 -5.02 -0.56 5.05
N PRO A 119 -5.95 -1.36 5.62
CA PRO A 119 -6.15 -2.74 5.21
C PRO A 119 -6.69 -2.86 3.79
N LEU A 120 -7.38 -1.84 3.25
CA LEU A 120 -7.92 -1.85 1.89
C LEU A 120 -6.84 -1.78 0.81
N GLN A 121 -5.60 -1.45 1.19
CA GLN A 121 -4.44 -1.37 0.28
C GLN A 121 -3.56 -2.64 0.33
N ARG A 122 -3.93 -3.67 1.11
CA ARG A 122 -3.13 -4.88 1.30
C ARG A 122 -3.64 -6.03 0.45
N TRP A 123 -2.78 -6.54 -0.42
CA TRP A 123 -3.11 -7.56 -1.40
C TRP A 123 -2.20 -8.78 -1.22
N THR A 124 -2.80 -9.95 -1.07
CA THR A 124 -2.08 -11.23 -1.12
C THR A 124 -1.95 -11.67 -2.57
N ILE A 125 -0.73 -11.94 -3.03
CA ILE A 125 -0.47 -12.51 -4.35
C ILE A 125 -0.33 -14.02 -4.24
N LYS A 126 -1.16 -14.76 -4.96
CA LYS A 126 -1.13 -16.23 -5.04
C LYS A 126 -1.64 -16.66 -6.43
N ASP A 127 -1.00 -17.66 -7.01
CA ASP A 127 -1.43 -18.27 -8.29
C ASP A 127 -1.66 -17.23 -9.41
N ASN A 128 -0.71 -16.30 -9.57
CA ASN A 128 -0.76 -15.17 -10.52
C ASN A 128 -1.98 -14.25 -10.38
N SER A 129 -2.67 -14.31 -9.25
CA SER A 129 -3.81 -13.46 -8.90
C SER A 129 -3.50 -12.68 -7.63
N PHE A 130 -4.14 -11.53 -7.44
CA PHE A 130 -4.11 -10.81 -6.19
C PHE A 130 -5.50 -10.71 -5.58
N GLY A 131 -5.60 -10.97 -4.28
CA GLY A 131 -6.84 -10.90 -3.51
C GLY A 131 -6.63 -10.02 -2.27
N LEU A 132 -7.70 -9.38 -1.79
CA LEU A 132 -7.61 -8.54 -0.61
C LEU A 132 -7.19 -9.39 0.60
N ARG A 133 -6.19 -8.92 1.34
CA ARG A 133 -5.83 -9.50 2.63
C ARG A 133 -6.75 -8.96 3.70
N ILE A 134 -7.98 -9.44 3.72
CA ILE A 134 -8.91 -9.20 4.82
C ILE A 134 -8.52 -10.13 5.98
N GLY A 135 -8.44 -9.58 7.19
CA GLY A 135 -8.13 -10.33 8.42
C GLY A 135 -9.25 -11.26 8.89
N PHE A 136 -9.93 -11.95 7.97
CA PHE A 136 -10.80 -13.06 8.31
C PHE A 136 -9.99 -14.35 8.17
N ILE A 137 -9.61 -14.87 9.33
CA ILE A 137 -9.19 -16.25 9.54
C ILE A 137 -10.39 -17.13 9.14
N ASP A 138 -10.25 -17.84 8.02
CA ASP A 138 -10.45 -19.29 7.83
C ASP A 138 -10.49 -19.63 6.32
#